data_AF-A0A249W0S9-F1
#
_entry.id   AF-A0A249W0S9-F1
#
_cell.length_a   1.000
_cell.length_b   1.000
_cell.length_c   1.000
_cell.angle_alpha   90.00
_cell.angle_beta   90.00
_cell.angle_gamma   90.00
#
_symmetry.space_group_name_H-M   'P 1'
#
loop_
_entity.id
_entity.type
_entity.pdbx_description
1 polymer ?
#
loop_
_entity_poly.entity_id
_entity_poly.type
_entity_poly.pdbx_seq_one_letter_code
_entity_poly.pdbx_strand_id
1 'polypeptide(L)'
;MVCSSEEKLYAIRDVAEITGVKPVTLRAWQRRYNLIQPQRTEKGHRLYCQQDLDTIREIQGWLSKGIAIGKVKGLLGQSDVEISAENHSLEEVETVLSALSQLNRGKTESVLSSVLKEYPFNLVVDQFINPVFEALDLVKGSLRSLQLGLFQTCLITRLALVIDSENKASTKGKCLLISFEQSRDAESWIQAAKLCEQGYHITLVDKVDDVSGLVGHDVIERYQRVYVFSNKALPAKQVEAFKALLARYPEQVQCSEVIEKLHLAQTQIQ
;
A
#
# COMPACT_ATOMS: atom_id res chain seq x y z
N MET A 1 -7.11 22.78 -19.98
CA MET A 1 -7.54 23.66 -18.88
C MET A 1 -6.32 24.38 -18.37
N VAL A 2 -6.41 25.69 -18.13
CA VAL A 2 -5.26 26.54 -17.78
C VAL A 2 -5.54 27.18 -16.42
N CYS A 3 -4.65 27.00 -15.45
CA CYS A 3 -4.74 27.63 -14.14
C CYS A 3 -4.66 29.17 -14.26
N SER A 4 -5.43 29.89 -13.43
CA SER A 4 -5.44 31.36 -13.40
C SER A 4 -4.15 31.93 -12.78
N SER A 5 -3.75 33.14 -13.15
CA SER A 5 -2.50 33.79 -12.71
C SER A 5 -2.45 34.16 -11.22
N GLU A 6 -3.59 34.11 -10.52
CA GLU A 6 -3.70 34.44 -9.08
C GLU A 6 -3.93 33.21 -8.18
N GLU A 7 -3.98 32.00 -8.74
CA GLU A 7 -4.21 30.78 -7.94
C GLU A 7 -2.95 30.31 -7.20
N LYS A 8 -3.13 29.90 -5.94
CA LYS A 8 -2.09 29.24 -5.16
C LYS A 8 -1.60 27.99 -5.88
N LEU A 9 -0.29 27.92 -6.10
CA LEU A 9 0.37 26.79 -6.72
C LEU A 9 1.01 25.87 -5.67
N TYR A 10 0.90 24.56 -5.92
CA TYR A 10 1.38 23.49 -5.04
C TYR A 10 2.49 22.71 -5.74
N ALA A 11 3.57 22.39 -5.03
CA ALA A 11 4.57 21.47 -5.53
C ALA A 11 4.02 20.03 -5.50
N ILE A 12 4.59 19.13 -6.31
CA ILE A 12 4.14 17.74 -6.36
C ILE A 12 4.17 17.02 -5.01
N ARG A 13 5.03 17.43 -4.08
CA ARG A 13 5.10 16.88 -2.72
C ARG A 13 3.89 17.31 -1.90
N ASP A 14 3.55 18.60 -1.94
CA ASP A 14 2.37 19.15 -1.27
C ASP A 14 1.09 18.48 -1.79
N VAL A 15 0.98 18.31 -3.12
CA VAL A 15 -0.16 17.61 -3.73
C VAL A 15 -0.25 16.16 -3.24
N ALA A 16 0.89 15.46 -3.15
CA ALA A 16 0.89 14.09 -2.65
C ALA A 16 0.48 13.99 -1.18
N GLU A 17 0.88 14.95 -0.35
CA GLU A 17 0.47 15.02 1.06
C GLU A 17 -1.02 15.35 1.19
N ILE A 18 -1.55 16.28 0.38
CA ILE A 18 -2.96 16.69 0.40
C ILE A 18 -3.90 15.61 -0.12
N THR A 19 -3.51 14.91 -1.19
CA THR A 19 -4.38 13.96 -1.89
C THR A 19 -4.15 12.50 -1.50
N GLY A 20 -3.02 12.21 -0.83
CA GLY A 20 -2.56 10.85 -0.58
C GLY A 20 -2.08 10.10 -1.82
N VAL A 21 -2.04 10.75 -3.01
CA VAL A 21 -1.57 10.12 -4.25
C VAL A 21 -0.09 10.41 -4.45
N LYS A 22 0.71 9.34 -4.54
CA LYS A 22 2.16 9.47 -4.65
C LYS A 22 2.62 10.23 -5.90
N PRO A 23 3.77 10.93 -5.85
CA PRO A 23 4.35 11.61 -7.00
C PRO A 23 4.60 10.72 -8.21
N VAL A 24 4.94 9.43 -8.00
CA VAL A 24 5.12 8.47 -9.10
C VAL A 24 3.80 8.22 -9.85
N THR A 25 2.70 8.09 -9.12
CA THR A 25 1.35 7.88 -9.64
C THR A 25 0.83 9.12 -10.35
N LEU A 26 0.98 10.30 -9.76
CA LEU A 26 0.63 11.57 -10.40
C LEU A 26 1.40 11.78 -11.73
N ARG A 27 2.69 11.41 -11.77
CA ARG A 27 3.49 11.47 -13.01
C ARG A 27 3.03 10.44 -14.03
N ALA A 28 2.60 9.25 -13.59
CA ALA A 28 2.05 8.24 -14.48
C ALA A 28 0.74 8.73 -15.11
N TRP A 29 -0.16 9.31 -14.32
CA TRP A 29 -1.42 9.90 -14.78
C TRP A 29 -1.23 11.01 -15.80
N GLN A 30 -0.27 11.90 -15.57
CA GLN A 30 0.11 12.91 -16.54
C GLN A 30 0.68 12.28 -17.83
N ARG A 31 1.70 11.41 -17.71
CA ARG A 31 2.48 10.96 -18.87
C ARG A 31 1.71 9.98 -19.76
N ARG A 32 0.95 9.06 -19.17
CA ARG A 32 0.30 7.94 -19.89
C ARG A 32 -1.11 8.29 -20.33
N TYR A 33 -1.87 8.99 -19.49
CA TYR A 33 -3.30 9.23 -19.71
C TYR A 33 -3.63 10.70 -19.97
N ASN A 34 -2.68 11.61 -19.74
CA ASN A 34 -2.86 13.06 -19.87
C ASN A 34 -4.06 13.57 -19.05
N LEU A 35 -4.24 13.00 -17.86
CA LEU A 35 -5.36 13.31 -16.95
C LEU A 35 -5.16 14.62 -16.19
N ILE A 36 -3.91 14.99 -15.93
CA ILE A 36 -3.55 16.20 -15.18
C ILE A 36 -2.42 16.88 -15.93
N GLN A 37 -2.49 18.21 -16.08
CA GLN A 37 -1.53 19.00 -16.85
C GLN A 37 -0.97 20.15 -16.00
N PRO A 38 -0.12 19.84 -15.00
CA PRO A 38 0.45 20.87 -14.15
C PRO A 38 1.36 21.80 -14.95
N GLN A 39 1.40 23.06 -14.52
CA GLN A 39 2.33 24.05 -15.03
C GLN A 39 3.79 23.64 -14.75
N ARG A 40 4.71 24.16 -15.55
CA ARG A 40 6.15 23.98 -15.32
C ARG A 40 6.81 25.32 -15.05
N THR A 41 7.64 25.34 -14.01
CA THR A 41 8.61 26.43 -13.80
C THR A 41 9.67 26.43 -14.90
N GLU A 42 10.41 27.53 -15.05
CA GLU A 42 11.57 27.64 -15.94
C GLU A 42 12.61 26.53 -15.68
N LYS A 43 12.77 26.12 -14.42
CA LYS A 43 13.65 25.01 -13.99
C LYS A 43 13.04 23.62 -14.23
N GLY A 44 11.83 23.53 -14.76
CA GLY A 44 11.16 22.29 -15.13
C GLY A 44 10.37 21.58 -14.01
N HIS A 45 10.31 22.14 -12.80
CA HIS A 45 9.47 21.63 -11.70
C HIS A 45 7.98 21.79 -12.01
N ARG A 46 7.18 20.82 -11.59
CA ARG A 46 5.71 20.82 -11.76
C ARG A 46 5.05 21.62 -10.64
N LEU A 47 4.13 22.48 -11.01
CA LEU A 47 3.27 23.26 -10.14
C LEU A 47 1.81 22.97 -10.47
N TYR A 48 1.03 22.64 -9.45
CA TYR A 48 -0.37 22.25 -9.57
C TYR A 48 -1.26 23.36 -8.99
N CYS A 49 -2.40 23.64 -9.59
CA CYS A 49 -3.39 24.56 -9.05
C CYS A 49 -4.54 23.83 -8.35
N GLN A 50 -5.45 24.56 -7.71
CA GLN A 50 -6.59 23.96 -7.01
C GLN A 50 -7.43 23.05 -7.90
N GLN A 51 -7.64 23.42 -9.16
CA GLN A 51 -8.37 22.61 -10.14
C GLN A 51 -7.70 21.24 -10.41
N ASP A 52 -6.37 21.18 -10.41
CA ASP A 52 -5.65 19.89 -10.54
C ASP A 52 -5.93 18.99 -9.32
N LEU A 53 -6.01 19.56 -8.12
CA LEU A 53 -6.34 18.82 -6.90
C LEU A 53 -7.77 18.27 -6.96
N ASP A 54 -8.72 19.06 -7.45
CA ASP A 54 -10.11 18.65 -7.60
C ASP A 54 -10.24 17.53 -8.64
N THR A 55 -9.49 17.63 -9.74
CA THR A 55 -9.37 16.56 -10.75
C THR A 55 -8.77 15.29 -10.15
N ILE A 56 -7.73 15.39 -9.30
CA ILE A 56 -7.14 14.22 -8.62
C ILE A 56 -8.16 13.53 -7.73
N ARG A 57 -8.95 14.28 -6.97
CA ARG A 57 -10.00 13.72 -6.10
C ARG A 57 -11.08 13.04 -6.92
N GLU A 58 -11.46 13.62 -8.05
CA GLU A 58 -12.42 13.01 -8.97
C GLU A 58 -11.89 11.69 -9.54
N ILE A 59 -10.62 11.66 -9.98
CA ILE A 59 -9.96 10.42 -10.43
C ILE A 59 -10.00 9.37 -9.32
N GLN A 60 -9.63 9.71 -8.08
CA GLN A 60 -9.69 8.77 -6.95
C GLN A 60 -11.12 8.24 -6.74
N GLY A 61 -12.14 9.09 -6.87
CA GLY A 61 -13.54 8.70 -6.83
C GLY A 61 -13.86 7.63 -7.89
N TRP A 62 -13.47 7.83 -9.15
CA TRP A 62 -13.68 6.84 -10.20
C TRP A 62 -12.92 5.54 -9.98
N LEU A 63 -11.66 5.60 -9.57
CA LEU A 63 -10.86 4.41 -9.26
C LEU A 63 -11.46 3.62 -8.09
N SER A 64 -11.99 4.30 -7.07
CA SER A 64 -12.66 3.64 -5.94
C SER A 64 -13.92 2.88 -6.37
N LYS A 65 -14.60 3.36 -7.43
CA LYS A 65 -15.74 2.69 -8.10
C LYS A 65 -15.28 1.66 -9.15
N GLY A 66 -14.02 1.22 -9.13
CA GLY A 66 -13.52 0.16 -10.01
C GLY A 66 -13.28 0.57 -11.46
N ILE A 67 -13.38 1.86 -11.79
CA ILE A 67 -13.10 2.31 -13.15
C ILE A 67 -11.58 2.28 -13.38
N ALA A 68 -11.15 1.53 -14.39
CA ALA A 68 -9.75 1.50 -14.81
C ALA A 68 -9.24 2.90 -15.17
N ILE A 69 -8.01 3.22 -14.78
CA ILE A 69 -7.40 4.56 -14.95
C ILE A 69 -7.46 5.08 -16.41
N GLY A 70 -7.37 4.18 -17.39
CA GLY A 70 -7.44 4.52 -18.82
C GLY A 70 -8.82 5.02 -19.27
N LYS A 71 -9.89 4.68 -18.55
CA LYS A 71 -11.27 5.07 -18.86
C LYS A 71 -11.69 6.37 -18.16
N VAL A 72 -11.02 6.73 -17.08
CA VAL A 72 -11.36 7.89 -16.23
C VAL A 72 -11.43 9.20 -17.02
N LYS A 73 -10.57 9.38 -18.03
CA LYS A 73 -10.51 10.63 -18.82
C LYS A 73 -11.86 11.02 -19.44
N GLY A 74 -12.63 10.04 -19.91
CA GLY A 74 -13.95 10.28 -20.52
C GLY A 74 -15.06 10.55 -19.51
N LEU A 75 -14.81 10.31 -18.23
CA LEU A 75 -15.77 10.46 -17.14
C LEU A 75 -15.53 11.72 -16.29
N LEU A 76 -14.40 12.41 -16.49
CA LEU A 76 -14.13 13.66 -15.79
C LEU A 76 -15.21 14.70 -16.10
N GLY A 77 -15.75 15.34 -15.05
CA GLY A 77 -16.88 16.27 -15.12
C GLY A 77 -18.26 15.61 -15.12
N GLN A 78 -18.36 14.28 -14.94
CA GLN A 78 -19.65 13.58 -14.84
C GLN A 78 -19.95 13.25 -13.37
N SER A 79 -21.16 13.55 -12.89
CA SER A 79 -21.51 13.38 -11.48
C SER A 79 -22.07 11.99 -11.16
N ASP A 80 -22.82 11.38 -12.10
CA ASP A 80 -23.72 10.27 -11.82
C ASP A 80 -23.65 9.18 -12.90
N VAL A 81 -22.57 8.42 -12.91
CA VAL A 81 -22.63 7.08 -13.50
C VAL A 81 -22.94 6.12 -12.36
N GLU A 82 -24.15 5.57 -12.36
CA GLU A 82 -24.53 4.44 -11.52
C GLU A 82 -23.68 3.24 -11.96
N ILE A 83 -22.58 3.01 -11.23
CA ILE A 83 -21.75 1.82 -11.42
C ILE A 83 -22.28 0.79 -10.41
N SER A 84 -22.76 -0.34 -10.91
CA SER A 84 -23.22 -1.47 -10.10
C SER A 84 -22.10 -1.95 -9.17
N ALA A 85 -22.32 -1.93 -7.85
CA ALA A 85 -21.34 -2.16 -6.80
C ALA A 85 -20.84 -3.62 -6.65
N GLU A 86 -20.77 -4.39 -7.74
CA GLU A 86 -20.32 -5.78 -7.70
C GLU A 86 -18.81 -5.86 -7.99
N ASN A 87 -18.06 -6.32 -6.97
CA ASN A 87 -16.65 -6.76 -6.98
C ASN A 87 -15.75 -6.07 -8.02
N HIS A 88 -15.32 -4.86 -7.70
CA HIS A 88 -14.44 -4.06 -8.54
C HIS A 88 -12.99 -4.53 -8.49
N SER A 89 -12.70 -5.67 -9.11
CA SER A 89 -11.33 -6.05 -9.43
C SER A 89 -10.81 -5.26 -10.62
N LEU A 90 -9.51 -4.91 -10.60
CA LEU A 90 -8.85 -4.32 -11.76
C LEU A 90 -8.82 -5.29 -12.95
N GLU A 91 -8.90 -4.77 -14.17
CA GLU A 91 -8.79 -5.57 -15.42
C GLU A 91 -7.45 -6.33 -15.51
N GLU A 92 -6.41 -5.79 -14.86
CA GLU A 92 -5.09 -6.39 -14.77
C GLU A 92 -5.07 -7.72 -14.01
N VAL A 93 -6.10 -8.04 -13.20
CA VAL A 93 -6.22 -9.31 -12.47
C VAL A 93 -6.27 -10.49 -13.44
N GLU A 94 -7.13 -10.45 -14.46
CA GLU A 94 -7.19 -11.51 -15.47
C GLU A 94 -5.87 -11.64 -16.24
N THR A 95 -5.24 -10.51 -16.53
CA THR A 95 -3.96 -10.48 -17.24
C THR A 95 -2.84 -11.15 -16.44
N VAL A 96 -2.75 -10.89 -15.13
CA VAL A 96 -1.73 -11.53 -14.29
C VAL A 96 -2.03 -13.00 -14.04
N LEU A 97 -3.30 -13.38 -13.85
CA LEU A 97 -3.68 -14.79 -13.68
C LEU A 97 -3.35 -15.61 -14.94
N SER A 98 -3.58 -15.06 -16.13
CA SER A 98 -3.17 -15.67 -17.39
C SER A 98 -1.64 -15.84 -17.47
N ALA A 99 -0.86 -14.82 -17.09
CA ALA A 99 0.60 -14.91 -17.05
C ALA A 99 1.10 -15.97 -16.04
N LEU A 100 0.49 -16.03 -14.85
CA LEU A 100 0.80 -17.02 -13.81
C LEU A 100 0.47 -18.43 -14.28
N SER A 101 -0.64 -18.63 -14.98
CA SER A 101 -1.02 -19.93 -15.54
C SER A 101 0.03 -20.51 -16.49
N GLN A 102 0.79 -19.63 -17.15
CA GLN A 102 1.90 -19.96 -18.05
C GLN A 102 3.28 -19.88 -17.36
N LEU A 103 3.32 -19.64 -16.04
CA LEU A 103 4.52 -19.38 -15.25
C LEU A 103 5.42 -18.27 -15.85
N ASN A 104 4.80 -17.28 -16.48
CA ASN A 104 5.50 -16.19 -17.14
C ASN A 104 5.89 -15.10 -16.12
N ARG A 105 7.08 -15.25 -15.52
CA ARG A 105 7.65 -14.30 -14.55
C ARG A 105 7.74 -12.88 -15.11
N GLY A 106 8.26 -12.72 -16.33
CA GLY A 106 8.48 -11.40 -16.94
C GLY A 106 7.18 -10.61 -17.12
N LYS A 107 6.13 -11.27 -17.64
CA LYS A 107 4.81 -10.64 -17.76
C LYS A 107 4.21 -10.32 -16.39
N THR A 108 4.29 -11.25 -15.43
CA THR A 108 3.81 -11.06 -14.04
C THR A 108 4.44 -9.83 -13.39
N GLU A 109 5.76 -9.70 -13.47
CA GLU A 109 6.49 -8.53 -12.95
C GLU A 109 6.11 -7.24 -13.67
N SER A 110 5.92 -7.28 -14.99
CA SER A 110 5.53 -6.10 -15.76
C SER A 110 4.15 -5.57 -15.35
N VAL A 111 3.18 -6.46 -15.10
CA VAL A 111 1.83 -6.10 -14.66
C VAL A 111 1.89 -5.52 -13.25
N LEU A 112 2.53 -6.21 -12.30
CA LEU A 112 2.74 -5.71 -10.93
C LEU A 112 3.41 -4.32 -10.92
N SER A 113 4.45 -4.15 -11.74
CA SER A 113 5.17 -2.88 -11.87
C SER A 113 4.33 -1.75 -12.46
N SER A 114 3.38 -2.06 -13.35
CA SER A 114 2.45 -1.04 -13.89
C SER A 114 1.41 -0.66 -12.85
N VAL A 115 0.74 -1.66 -12.26
CA VAL A 115 -0.32 -1.45 -11.26
C VAL A 115 0.20 -0.64 -10.06
N LEU A 116 1.34 -1.02 -9.49
CA LEU A 116 1.96 -0.28 -8.36
C LEU A 116 2.38 1.17 -8.71
N LYS A 117 2.51 1.52 -10.00
CA LYS A 117 2.86 2.88 -10.45
C LYS A 117 1.65 3.69 -10.85
N GLU A 118 0.53 3.06 -11.21
CA GLU A 118 -0.63 3.71 -11.81
C GLU A 118 -1.79 3.88 -10.84
N TYR A 119 -1.81 3.12 -9.75
CA TYR A 119 -2.89 3.15 -8.78
C TYR A 119 -2.33 3.47 -7.37
N PRO A 120 -3.11 4.16 -6.52
CA PRO A 120 -2.85 4.24 -5.08
C PRO A 120 -2.71 2.86 -4.46
N PHE A 121 -1.77 2.68 -3.52
CA PHE A 121 -1.42 1.35 -3.03
C PHE A 121 -2.56 0.62 -2.31
N ASN A 122 -3.44 1.34 -1.61
CA ASN A 122 -4.63 0.75 -1.01
C ASN A 122 -5.54 0.10 -2.07
N LEU A 123 -5.78 0.78 -3.20
CA LEU A 123 -6.55 0.20 -4.31
C LEU A 123 -5.83 -0.99 -4.95
N VAL A 124 -4.50 -0.95 -5.03
CA VAL A 124 -3.72 -2.11 -5.50
C VAL A 124 -3.91 -3.31 -4.58
N VAL A 125 -3.94 -3.11 -3.27
CA VAL A 125 -4.20 -4.19 -2.31
C VAL A 125 -5.62 -4.73 -2.51
N ASP A 126 -6.61 -3.86 -2.46
CA ASP A 126 -8.03 -4.24 -2.39
C ASP A 126 -8.59 -4.75 -3.73
N GLN A 127 -8.18 -4.14 -4.85
CA GLN A 127 -8.75 -4.43 -6.17
C GLN A 127 -7.82 -5.27 -7.07
N PHE A 128 -6.59 -5.56 -6.65
CA PHE A 128 -5.66 -6.38 -7.44
C PHE A 128 -5.00 -7.50 -6.65
N ILE A 129 -4.26 -7.21 -5.57
CA ILE A 129 -3.52 -8.24 -4.82
C ILE A 129 -4.48 -9.25 -4.18
N ASN A 130 -5.49 -8.78 -3.45
CA ASN A 130 -6.45 -9.66 -2.78
C ASN A 130 -7.27 -10.49 -3.79
N PRO A 131 -7.85 -9.90 -4.86
CA PRO A 131 -8.53 -10.68 -5.89
C PRO A 131 -7.64 -11.73 -6.58
N VAL A 132 -6.34 -11.45 -6.78
CA VAL A 132 -5.42 -12.44 -7.35
C VAL A 132 -5.19 -13.60 -6.37
N PHE A 133 -5.01 -13.33 -5.08
CA PHE A 133 -4.90 -14.39 -4.06
C PHE A 133 -6.18 -15.23 -3.99
N GLU A 134 -7.35 -14.59 -3.94
CA GLU A 134 -8.66 -15.25 -3.93
C GLU A 134 -8.86 -16.15 -5.15
N ALA A 135 -8.53 -15.65 -6.35
CA ALA A 135 -8.61 -16.44 -7.58
C ALA A 135 -7.65 -17.64 -7.58
N LEU A 136 -6.41 -17.45 -7.10
CA LEU A 136 -5.43 -18.54 -6.98
C LEU A 136 -5.85 -19.59 -5.94
N ASP A 137 -6.57 -19.21 -4.89
CA ASP A 137 -7.11 -20.14 -3.90
C ASP A 137 -8.18 -21.08 -4.47
N LEU A 138 -8.89 -20.65 -5.52
CA LEU A 138 -9.85 -21.47 -6.25
C LEU A 138 -9.20 -22.45 -7.25
N VAL A 139 -7.92 -22.28 -7.57
CA VAL A 139 -7.20 -23.16 -8.51
C VAL A 139 -7.03 -24.55 -7.88
N LYS A 140 -7.57 -25.57 -8.55
CA LYS A 140 -7.47 -26.96 -8.10
C LYS A 140 -6.16 -27.61 -8.55
N GLY A 141 -5.65 -28.53 -7.75
CA GLY A 141 -4.51 -29.37 -8.09
C GLY A 141 -3.14 -28.76 -7.79
N SER A 142 -2.08 -29.41 -8.28
CA SER A 142 -0.68 -29.08 -7.98
C SER A 142 -0.18 -27.80 -8.65
N LEU A 143 -0.85 -27.31 -9.71
CA LEU A 143 -0.48 -26.06 -10.36
C LEU A 143 -0.69 -24.84 -9.46
N ARG A 144 -1.62 -24.90 -8.50
CA ARG A 144 -1.88 -23.80 -7.56
C ARG A 144 -0.63 -23.39 -6.80
N SER A 145 0.12 -24.34 -6.26
CA SER A 145 1.32 -24.03 -5.44
C SER A 145 2.41 -23.35 -6.27
N LEU A 146 2.56 -23.75 -7.54
CA LEU A 146 3.52 -23.12 -8.47
C LEU A 146 3.11 -21.69 -8.84
N GLN A 147 1.84 -21.47 -9.15
CA GLN A 147 1.31 -20.15 -9.50
C GLN A 147 1.36 -19.19 -8.30
N LEU A 148 0.93 -19.67 -7.13
CA LEU A 148 0.98 -18.91 -5.88
C LEU A 148 2.42 -18.55 -5.50
N GLY A 149 3.34 -19.51 -5.56
CA GLY A 149 4.75 -19.28 -5.27
C GLY A 149 5.39 -18.26 -6.23
N LEU A 150 5.07 -18.32 -7.53
CA LEU A 150 5.54 -17.34 -8.50
C LEU A 150 4.98 -15.94 -8.21
N PHE A 151 3.67 -15.83 -7.95
CA PHE A 151 3.04 -14.55 -7.62
C PHE A 151 3.64 -13.92 -6.38
N GLN A 152 3.74 -14.68 -5.28
CA GLN A 152 4.32 -14.21 -4.01
C GLN A 152 5.77 -13.77 -4.18
N THR A 153 6.58 -14.53 -4.91
CA THR A 153 7.98 -14.17 -5.20
C THR A 153 8.08 -12.84 -5.96
N CYS A 154 7.27 -12.67 -7.00
CA CYS A 154 7.26 -11.44 -7.79
C CYS A 154 6.74 -10.26 -6.95
N LEU A 155 5.68 -10.47 -6.17
CA LEU A 155 5.08 -9.45 -5.31
C LEU A 155 6.07 -8.96 -4.26
N ILE A 156 6.69 -9.85 -3.49
CA ILE A 156 7.72 -9.49 -2.49
C ILE A 156 8.86 -8.72 -3.13
N THR A 157 9.39 -9.22 -4.26
CA THR A 157 10.49 -8.56 -4.98
C THR A 157 10.12 -7.12 -5.36
N ARG A 158 8.89 -6.91 -5.83
CA ARG A 158 8.41 -5.57 -6.20
C ARG A 158 8.17 -4.68 -4.99
N LEU A 159 7.58 -5.21 -3.91
CA LEU A 159 7.33 -4.45 -2.68
C LEU A 159 8.64 -4.04 -2.01
N ALA A 160 9.64 -4.92 -1.96
CA ALA A 160 10.97 -4.60 -1.44
C ALA A 160 11.60 -3.41 -2.17
N LEU A 161 11.55 -3.40 -3.51
CA LEU A 161 12.05 -2.28 -4.31
C LEU A 161 11.26 -0.98 -4.07
N VAL A 162 9.95 -1.07 -3.84
CA VAL A 162 9.13 0.10 -3.48
C VAL A 162 9.56 0.61 -2.10
N ILE A 163 9.61 -0.25 -1.09
CA ILE A 163 10.01 0.09 0.28
C ILE A 163 11.40 0.75 0.30
N ASP A 164 12.39 0.20 -0.40
CA ASP A 164 13.73 0.79 -0.48
C ASP A 164 13.74 2.18 -1.12
N SER A 165 12.89 2.39 -2.13
CA SER A 165 12.74 3.71 -2.75
C SER A 165 12.06 4.70 -1.82
N GLU A 166 11.01 4.29 -1.12
CA GLU A 166 10.23 5.15 -0.22
C GLU A 166 10.98 5.46 1.08
N ASN A 167 11.75 4.52 1.61
CA ASN A 167 12.60 4.72 2.79
C ASN A 167 13.57 5.89 2.61
N LYS A 168 14.06 6.13 1.39
CA LYS A 168 14.92 7.27 1.04
C LYS A 168 14.18 8.61 1.00
N ALA A 169 12.86 8.58 0.84
CA ALA A 169 11.99 9.75 0.74
C ALA A 169 11.11 9.97 1.98
N SER A 170 11.23 9.12 2.99
CA SER A 170 10.46 9.15 4.25
C SER A 170 10.60 10.47 5.01
N THR A 171 9.53 10.86 5.72
CA THR A 171 9.43 12.14 6.43
C THR A 171 8.95 12.02 7.87
N LYS A 172 8.29 10.91 8.25
CA LYS A 172 7.72 10.71 9.60
C LYS A 172 8.66 10.00 10.59
N GLY A 173 9.92 9.78 10.21
CA GLY A 173 10.91 9.08 11.03
C GLY A 173 10.88 7.56 10.85
N LYS A 174 11.58 6.85 11.73
CA LYS A 174 11.81 5.41 11.68
C LYS A 174 10.67 4.62 12.31
N CYS A 175 10.24 3.57 11.63
CA CYS A 175 9.28 2.60 12.13
C CYS A 175 9.90 1.19 12.10
N LEU A 176 9.94 0.54 13.27
CA LEU A 176 10.31 -0.87 13.39
C LEU A 176 9.06 -1.71 13.18
N LEU A 177 9.00 -2.46 12.09
CA LEU A 177 7.93 -3.42 11.83
C LEU A 177 8.42 -4.82 12.19
N ILE A 178 7.78 -5.43 13.19
CA ILE A 178 8.07 -6.79 13.66
C ILE A 178 6.94 -7.69 13.19
N SER A 179 7.26 -8.70 12.39
CA SER A 179 6.28 -9.65 11.86
C SER A 179 6.47 -11.03 12.47
N PHE A 180 5.38 -11.60 13.00
CA PHE A 180 5.31 -12.97 13.50
C PHE A 180 4.90 -13.99 12.43
N GLU A 181 4.85 -13.60 11.15
CA GLU A 181 4.43 -14.50 10.08
C GLU A 181 5.50 -15.57 9.78
N GLN A 182 5.14 -16.83 9.98
CA GLN A 182 6.04 -17.99 9.83
C GLN A 182 5.73 -18.84 8.58
N SER A 183 4.47 -18.89 8.14
CA SER A 183 3.99 -19.95 7.23
C SER A 183 3.66 -19.51 5.80
N ARG A 184 3.27 -18.25 5.55
CA ARG A 184 2.95 -17.76 4.19
C ARG A 184 3.25 -16.27 4.02
N ASP A 185 3.63 -15.96 2.79
CA ASP A 185 4.38 -14.82 2.27
C ASP A 185 3.58 -13.53 2.01
N ALA A 186 4.34 -12.50 1.63
CA ALA A 186 3.95 -11.17 1.18
C ALA A 186 3.18 -10.28 2.16
N GLU A 187 2.43 -10.80 3.12
CA GLU A 187 1.63 -9.99 4.06
C GLU A 187 2.47 -9.00 4.88
N SER A 188 3.59 -9.46 5.45
CA SER A 188 4.56 -8.61 6.15
C SER A 188 5.08 -7.48 5.25
N TRP A 189 5.31 -7.79 3.96
CA TRP A 189 5.76 -6.84 2.95
C TRP A 189 4.65 -5.88 2.49
N ILE A 190 3.41 -6.35 2.41
CA ILE A 190 2.23 -5.50 2.13
C ILE A 190 2.06 -4.52 3.28
N GLN A 191 2.13 -5.00 4.52
CA GLN A 191 2.05 -4.14 5.71
C GLN A 191 3.22 -3.14 5.77
N ALA A 192 4.44 -3.58 5.45
CA ALA A 192 5.60 -2.69 5.34
C ALA A 192 5.36 -1.59 4.31
N ALA A 193 4.87 -1.95 3.13
CA ALA A 193 4.53 -0.98 2.08
C ALA A 193 3.41 -0.02 2.52
N LYS A 194 2.36 -0.49 3.22
CA LYS A 194 1.31 0.38 3.79
C LYS A 194 1.90 1.41 4.76
N LEU A 195 2.85 1.02 5.61
CA LEU A 195 3.50 1.95 6.55
C LEU A 195 4.47 2.91 5.83
N CYS A 196 5.16 2.46 4.78
CA CYS A 196 5.94 3.35 3.90
C CYS A 196 5.06 4.42 3.25
N GLU A 197 3.87 4.06 2.73
CA GLU A 197 2.90 5.01 2.16
C GLU A 197 2.51 6.10 3.15
N GLN A 198 2.47 5.79 4.44
CA GLN A 198 2.19 6.77 5.49
C GLN A 198 3.36 7.74 5.76
N GLY A 199 4.54 7.50 5.18
CA GLY A 199 5.73 8.36 5.28
C GLY A 199 6.80 7.88 6.25
N TYR A 200 6.71 6.65 6.76
CA TYR A 200 7.71 6.08 7.68
C TYR A 200 8.89 5.43 6.94
N HIS A 201 10.07 5.53 7.54
CA HIS A 201 11.24 4.73 7.18
C HIS A 201 11.13 3.35 7.85
N ILE A 202 10.87 2.31 7.05
CA ILE A 202 10.58 0.98 7.57
C ILE A 202 11.86 0.16 7.75
N THR A 203 12.06 -0.32 8.98
CA THR A 203 12.92 -1.47 9.28
C THR A 203 12.02 -2.69 9.49
N LEU A 204 11.95 -3.58 8.51
CA LEU A 204 11.19 -4.83 8.61
C LEU A 204 12.07 -5.92 9.24
N VAL A 205 11.63 -6.47 10.36
CA VAL A 205 12.17 -7.70 10.97
C VAL A 205 11.10 -8.77 10.84
N ASP A 206 11.27 -9.65 9.86
CA ASP A 206 10.29 -10.66 9.50
C ASP A 206 10.60 -12.01 10.15
N LYS A 207 9.58 -12.87 10.24
CA LYS A 207 9.67 -14.24 10.78
C LYS A 207 10.14 -14.30 12.23
N VAL A 208 9.76 -13.32 13.03
CA VAL A 208 10.07 -13.27 14.46
C VAL A 208 9.19 -14.27 15.22
N ASP A 209 9.78 -15.00 16.15
CA ASP A 209 9.13 -15.95 17.03
C ASP A 209 9.07 -15.45 18.48
N ASP A 210 10.04 -14.63 18.89
CA ASP A 210 10.14 -14.07 20.24
C ASP A 210 10.54 -12.59 20.27
N VAL A 211 9.70 -11.75 20.89
CA VAL A 211 9.98 -10.31 21.11
C VAL A 211 10.33 -9.98 22.56
N SER A 212 10.39 -10.97 23.45
CA SER A 212 10.68 -10.75 24.88
C SER A 212 12.03 -10.05 25.11
N GLY A 213 13.01 -10.24 24.22
CA GLY A 213 14.31 -9.54 24.27
C GLY A 213 14.23 -8.02 24.05
N LEU A 214 13.11 -7.50 23.54
CA LEU A 214 12.88 -6.06 23.42
C LEU A 214 12.32 -5.45 24.71
N VAL A 215 11.72 -6.26 25.59
CA VAL A 215 11.18 -5.79 26.86
C VAL A 215 12.35 -5.34 27.73
N GLY A 216 12.41 -4.04 28.02
CA GLY A 216 13.52 -3.47 28.79
C GLY A 216 14.67 -2.92 27.95
N HIS A 217 14.69 -3.18 26.64
CA HIS A 217 15.80 -2.77 25.78
C HIS A 217 15.58 -1.37 25.18
N ASP A 218 16.61 -0.52 25.24
CA ASP A 218 16.54 0.87 24.76
C ASP A 218 16.56 1.01 23.22
N VAL A 219 16.59 -0.10 22.47
CA VAL A 219 16.61 -0.06 20.99
C VAL A 219 15.32 0.54 20.44
N ILE A 220 14.21 0.39 21.17
CA ILE A 220 12.90 0.95 20.81
C ILE A 220 12.96 2.47 20.72
N GLU A 221 13.74 3.13 21.57
CA GLU A 221 13.85 4.60 21.62
C GLU A 221 14.42 5.20 20.31
N ARG A 222 15.08 4.38 19.48
CA ARG A 222 15.58 4.80 18.16
C ARG A 222 14.48 4.93 17.10
N TYR A 223 13.29 4.43 17.39
CA TYR A 223 12.17 4.39 16.47
C TYR A 223 11.06 5.32 16.93
N GLN A 224 10.48 6.09 16.01
CA GLN A 224 9.30 6.90 16.27
C GLN A 224 8.04 6.04 16.37
N ARG A 225 8.09 4.83 15.80
CA ARG A 225 7.00 3.86 15.83
C ARG A 225 7.53 2.43 15.89
N VAL A 226 6.87 1.58 16.67
CA VAL A 226 7.03 0.13 16.63
C VAL A 226 5.70 -0.47 16.25
N TYR A 227 5.66 -1.27 15.20
CA TYR A 227 4.46 -1.91 14.71
C TYR A 227 4.62 -3.43 14.79
N VAL A 228 3.76 -4.08 15.57
CA VAL A 228 3.74 -5.54 15.72
C VAL A 228 2.68 -6.13 14.81
N PHE A 229 3.09 -6.97 13.88
CA PHE A 229 2.22 -7.55 12.87
C PHE A 229 2.08 -9.06 13.03
N SER A 230 0.83 -9.51 13.05
CA SER A 230 0.45 -10.90 12.80
C SER A 230 -0.97 -10.96 12.26
N ASN A 231 -1.22 -11.92 11.37
CA ASN A 231 -2.54 -12.31 10.90
C ASN A 231 -3.13 -13.48 11.70
N LYS A 232 -2.48 -13.88 12.80
CA LYS A 232 -2.92 -14.95 13.70
C LYS A 232 -2.82 -14.51 15.16
N ALA A 233 -3.41 -15.31 16.05
CA ALA A 233 -3.22 -15.15 17.47
C ALA A 233 -1.74 -15.36 17.84
N LEU A 234 -1.19 -14.48 18.66
CA LEU A 234 0.14 -14.65 19.24
C LEU A 234 0.11 -15.68 20.38
N PRO A 235 1.20 -16.44 20.59
CA PRO A 235 1.36 -17.27 21.78
C PRO A 235 1.31 -16.43 23.06
N ALA A 236 0.81 -17.00 24.17
CA ALA A 236 0.62 -16.28 25.44
C ALA A 236 1.87 -15.51 25.92
N LYS A 237 3.05 -16.15 25.87
CA LYS A 237 4.34 -15.52 26.19
C LYS A 237 4.60 -14.24 25.37
N GLN A 238 4.24 -14.27 24.08
CA GLN A 238 4.42 -13.14 23.17
C GLN A 238 3.38 -12.05 23.41
N VAL A 239 2.16 -12.41 23.80
CA VAL A 239 1.13 -11.45 24.22
C VAL A 239 1.58 -10.70 25.48
N GLU A 240 2.15 -11.40 26.47
CA GLU A 240 2.68 -10.78 27.69
C GLU A 240 3.82 -9.80 27.37
N ALA A 241 4.78 -10.23 26.54
CA ALA A 241 5.87 -9.37 26.09
C ALA A 241 5.35 -8.14 25.33
N PHE A 242 4.40 -8.32 24.41
CA PHE A 242 3.78 -7.23 23.67
C PHE A 242 3.04 -6.25 24.58
N LYS A 243 2.26 -6.74 25.56
CA LYS A 243 1.57 -5.88 26.54
C LYS A 243 2.55 -5.10 27.40
N ALA A 244 3.68 -5.69 27.80
CA ALA A 244 4.74 -4.98 28.51
C ALA A 244 5.38 -3.87 27.66
N LEU A 245 5.60 -4.11 26.37
CA LEU A 245 6.07 -3.09 25.43
C LEU A 245 5.06 -1.95 25.27
N LEU A 246 3.79 -2.29 25.07
CA LEU A 246 2.70 -1.33 24.92
C LEU A 246 2.51 -0.47 26.18
N ALA A 247 2.61 -1.07 27.37
CA ALA A 247 2.51 -0.34 28.64
C ALA A 247 3.67 0.65 28.84
N ARG A 248 4.88 0.31 28.39
CA ARG A 248 6.05 1.21 28.48
C ARG A 248 6.05 2.29 27.41
N TYR A 249 5.53 2.00 26.22
CA TYR A 249 5.57 2.90 25.07
C TYR A 249 4.19 3.03 24.37
N PRO A 250 3.14 3.52 25.06
CA PRO A 250 1.76 3.45 24.57
C PRO A 250 1.51 4.25 23.28
N GLU A 251 2.25 5.33 23.05
CA GLU A 251 2.11 6.15 21.85
C GLU A 251 2.96 5.68 20.66
N GLN A 252 4.01 4.90 20.93
CA GLN A 252 4.95 4.42 19.91
C GLN A 252 4.57 3.03 19.38
N VAL A 253 4.03 2.16 20.25
CA VAL A 253 3.73 0.77 19.94
C VAL A 253 2.31 0.65 19.39
N GLN A 254 2.19 0.07 18.20
CA GLN A 254 0.94 -0.25 17.52
C GLN A 254 0.95 -1.71 17.06
N CYS A 255 -0.21 -2.24 16.69
CA CYS A 255 -0.31 -3.61 16.18
C CYS A 255 -1.32 -3.76 15.05
N SER A 256 -1.28 -4.93 14.39
CA SER A 256 -2.33 -5.32 13.44
C SER A 256 -3.70 -5.43 14.11
N GLU A 257 -4.75 -5.22 13.32
CA GLU A 257 -6.15 -5.36 13.80
C GLU A 257 -6.42 -6.74 14.40
N VAL A 258 -5.79 -7.79 13.88
CA VAL A 258 -5.94 -9.15 14.41
C VAL A 258 -5.41 -9.25 15.84
N ILE A 259 -4.23 -8.67 16.12
CA ILE A 259 -3.67 -8.65 17.47
C ILE A 259 -4.57 -7.82 18.39
N GLU A 260 -5.01 -6.64 17.93
CA GLU A 260 -5.87 -5.74 18.70
C GLU A 260 -7.19 -6.42 19.10
N LYS A 261 -7.89 -7.02 18.13
CA LYS A 261 -9.18 -7.70 18.34
C LYS A 261 -9.04 -8.92 19.25
N LEU A 262 -7.96 -9.69 19.13
CA LEU A 262 -7.80 -10.94 19.89
C LEU A 262 -7.21 -10.75 21.29
N HIS A 263 -6.38 -9.72 21.52
CA HIS A 263 -5.57 -9.61 22.74
C HIS A 263 -5.76 -8.33 23.54
N LEU A 264 -6.30 -7.27 22.94
CA LEU A 264 -6.47 -5.94 23.58
C LEU A 264 -7.94 -5.59 23.84
N ALA A 265 -8.86 -6.01 22.98
CA ALA A 265 -10.29 -5.69 23.07
C ALA A 265 -11.00 -6.22 24.33
N GLN A 266 -10.38 -7.11 25.11
CA GLN A 266 -10.92 -7.63 26.38
C GLN A 266 -10.65 -6.73 27.59
N THR A 267 -10.01 -5.56 27.42
CA THR A 267 -9.57 -4.69 28.53
C THR A 267 -10.45 -3.45 28.74
N GLN A 268 -11.54 -3.27 27.98
CA GLN A 268 -12.44 -2.10 28.07
C GLN A 268 -13.79 -2.38 28.77
N ILE A 269 -13.96 -3.54 29.39
CA ILE A 269 -15.13 -3.84 30.22
C ILE A 269 -14.64 -4.22 31.62
N GLN A 270 -14.24 -3.22 32.42
CA GLN A 270 -14.23 -3.28 33.88
C GLN A 270 -14.16 -1.88 34.47
#